data_AF-A0A2D5CQB4-F1
#
_entry.id   AF-A0A2D5CQB4-F1
#
_cell.length_a   1.000
_cell.length_b   1.000
_cell.length_c   1.000
_cell.angle_alpha   90.00
_cell.angle_beta   90.00
_cell.angle_gamma   90.00
#
_symmetry.space_group_name_H-M   'P 1'
#
loop_
_entity.id
_entity.type
_entity.pdbx_description
1 polymer ?
#
loop_
_entity_poly.entity_id
_entity_poly.type
_entity_poly.pdbx_seq_one_letter_code
_entity_poly.pdbx_strand_id
1 'polypeptide(L)'
;MQAARRSFDIWSASVFTIALILFAPVISLIALSFGDSDGLWAHLFDTVLARYILTTLALMVGVSVVTLVFGVTTAWIVAAYKFRFSRVLDMIILLPIACPAYLVAYAYTDFFEYAGPVQGMLRNLFGWQSPRDYYFPEIRSLGGAVFVLSSVLYPYVYLLARTAFR
;
A
#
# COMPACT_ATOMS: atom_id res chain seq x y z
N MET A 1 25.10 13.87 -39.60
CA MET A 1 25.62 13.48 -38.27
C MET A 1 26.20 14.71 -37.60
N GLN A 2 25.43 15.38 -36.74
CA GLN A 2 25.94 16.44 -35.87
C GLN A 2 25.69 15.99 -34.42
N ALA A 3 26.78 15.63 -33.74
CA ALA A 3 26.76 15.35 -32.32
C ALA A 3 26.50 16.67 -31.59
N ALA A 4 25.28 16.85 -31.07
CA ALA A 4 24.95 17.96 -30.19
C ALA A 4 25.83 17.84 -28.92
N ARG A 5 26.86 18.69 -28.83
CA ARG A 5 27.60 18.90 -27.58
C ARG A 5 26.59 19.47 -26.58
N ARG A 6 26.14 18.65 -25.62
CA ARG A 6 25.43 19.11 -24.43
C ARG A 6 26.39 19.98 -23.63
N SER A 7 26.39 21.29 -23.88
CA SER A 7 26.93 22.24 -22.92
C SER A 7 26.16 22.06 -21.62
N PHE A 8 26.88 22.03 -20.49
CA PHE A 8 26.27 22.13 -19.17
C PHE A 8 25.46 23.45 -19.12
N ASP A 9 24.18 23.35 -19.42
CA ASP A 9 23.25 24.48 -19.39
C ASP A 9 22.95 24.82 -17.92
N ILE A 10 22.78 26.11 -17.62
CA ILE A 10 22.42 26.62 -16.29
C ILE A 10 21.15 25.92 -15.78
N TRP A 11 20.24 25.55 -16.70
CA TRP A 11 19.09 24.72 -16.42
C TRP A 11 19.46 23.34 -15.84
N SER A 12 20.40 22.64 -16.48
CA SER A 12 20.85 21.32 -16.03
C SER A 12 21.55 21.40 -14.67
N ALA A 13 22.37 22.45 -14.46
CA ALA A 13 23.01 22.70 -13.17
C ALA A 13 21.99 23.00 -12.05
N SER A 14 20.93 23.75 -12.37
CA SER A 14 19.86 24.06 -11.41
C SER A 14 19.08 22.81 -11.01
N VAL A 15 18.70 21.98 -11.98
CA VAL A 15 18.03 20.69 -11.74
C VAL A 15 18.90 19.79 -10.87
N PHE A 16 20.19 19.68 -11.17
CA PHE A 16 21.12 18.87 -10.39
C PHE A 16 21.26 19.37 -8.95
N THR A 17 21.32 20.69 -8.74
CA THR A 17 21.41 21.30 -7.41
C THR A 17 20.16 21.01 -6.59
N ILE A 18 18.97 21.20 -7.17
CA ILE A 18 17.70 20.88 -6.50
C ILE A 18 17.62 19.40 -6.16
N ALA A 19 17.98 18.52 -7.11
CA ALA A 19 18.03 17.08 -6.86
C ALA A 19 18.97 16.75 -5.70
N LEU A 20 20.16 17.34 -5.66
CA LEU A 20 21.12 17.11 -4.58
C LEU A 20 20.57 17.55 -3.21
N ILE A 21 19.89 18.70 -3.13
CA ILE A 21 19.25 19.16 -1.89
C ILE A 21 18.16 18.19 -1.45
N LEU A 22 17.33 17.72 -2.37
CA LEU A 22 16.24 16.76 -2.07
C LEU A 22 16.78 15.39 -1.62
N PHE A 23 17.88 14.93 -2.22
CA PHE A 23 18.51 13.66 -1.88
C PHE A 23 19.52 13.75 -0.73
N ALA A 24 19.94 14.95 -0.32
CA ALA A 24 20.89 15.17 0.77
C ALA A 24 20.59 14.35 2.04
N PRO A 25 19.35 14.29 2.59
CA PRO A 25 19.08 13.48 3.77
C PRO A 25 19.26 11.98 3.52
N VAL A 26 18.92 11.49 2.32
CA VAL A 26 19.11 10.07 1.96
C VAL A 26 20.59 9.75 1.82
N ILE A 27 21.35 10.62 1.16
CA ILE A 27 22.82 10.48 1.04
C ILE A 27 23.48 10.51 2.41
N SER A 28 23.02 11.40 3.31
CA SER A 28 23.49 11.49 4.69
C SER A 28 23.25 10.19 5.45
N LEU A 29 22.05 9.61 5.35
CA LEU A 29 21.74 8.31 5.97
C LEU A 29 22.61 7.17 5.43
N ILE A 30 22.87 7.15 4.12
CA ILE A 30 23.77 6.17 3.51
C ILE A 30 25.20 6.36 4.03
N ALA A 31 25.69 7.59 4.11
CA ALA A 31 27.02 7.87 4.64
C ALA A 31 27.14 7.44 6.11
N LEU A 32 26.11 7.74 6.92
CA LEU A 32 26.07 7.39 8.34
C LEU A 32 25.99 5.87 8.58
N SER A 33 25.36 5.12 7.68
CA SER A 33 25.22 3.66 7.83
C SER A 33 26.54 2.88 7.71
N PHE A 34 27.56 3.49 7.07
CA PHE A 34 28.93 2.97 7.01
C PHE A 34 29.82 3.40 8.18
N GLY A 35 29.32 4.30 9.06
CA GLY A 35 30.03 4.69 10.28
C GLY A 35 30.06 3.57 11.33
N ASP A 36 30.75 3.82 12.44
CA ASP A 36 30.72 2.91 13.58
C ASP A 36 29.31 2.87 14.17
N SER A 37 28.75 1.68 14.25
CA SER A 37 27.36 1.45 14.64
C SER A 37 27.24 0.73 15.98
N ASP A 38 28.33 0.60 16.75
CA ASP A 38 28.38 -0.10 18.04
C ASP A 38 27.75 -1.51 18.01
N GLY A 39 27.98 -2.25 16.92
CA GLY A 39 27.43 -3.61 16.75
C GLY A 39 25.95 -3.70 16.33
N LEU A 40 25.29 -2.57 16.06
CA LEU A 40 23.88 -2.52 15.60
C LEU A 40 23.61 -3.42 14.39
N TRP A 41 24.50 -3.45 13.39
CA TRP A 41 24.33 -4.31 12.21
C TRP A 41 24.20 -5.79 12.60
N ALA A 42 25.11 -6.31 13.42
CA ALA A 42 25.05 -7.69 13.89
C ALA A 42 23.75 -7.96 14.67
N HIS A 43 23.36 -7.03 15.55
CA HIS A 43 22.12 -7.14 16.31
C HIS A 43 20.88 -7.20 15.40
N LEU A 44 20.80 -6.36 14.35
CA LEU A 44 19.69 -6.36 13.41
C LEU A 44 19.62 -7.67 12.61
N PHE A 45 20.77 -8.16 12.13
CA PHE A 45 20.86 -9.42 11.40
C PHE A 45 20.37 -10.60 12.23
N ASP A 46 20.76 -10.66 13.51
CA ASP A 46 20.43 -11.78 14.40
C ASP A 46 18.99 -11.72 14.95
N THR A 47 18.36 -10.54 15.00
CA THR A 47 17.07 -10.38 15.68
C THR A 47 15.88 -10.20 14.73
N VAL A 48 15.88 -9.14 13.92
CA VAL A 48 14.66 -8.65 13.26
C VAL A 48 14.75 -8.62 11.74
N LEU A 49 15.95 -8.57 11.16
CA LEU A 49 16.13 -8.33 9.73
C LEU A 49 15.47 -9.42 8.87
N ALA A 50 15.72 -10.69 9.19
CA ALA A 50 15.10 -11.80 8.47
C ALA A 50 13.57 -11.75 8.57
N ARG A 51 13.04 -11.45 9.76
CA ARG A 51 11.59 -11.29 9.98
C ARG A 51 11.03 -10.16 9.12
N TYR A 52 11.66 -8.99 9.10
CA TYR A 52 11.22 -7.86 8.29
C TYR A 52 11.19 -8.20 6.80
N ILE A 53 12.27 -8.78 6.27
CA ILE A 53 12.36 -9.18 4.86
C ILE A 53 11.23 -10.16 4.52
N LEU A 54 11.06 -11.23 5.31
CA LEU A 54 10.04 -12.24 5.05
C LEU A 54 8.61 -11.66 5.15
N THR A 55 8.34 -10.84 6.16
CA THR A 55 7.02 -10.20 6.30
C THR A 55 6.71 -9.23 5.18
N THR A 56 7.69 -8.44 4.73
CA THR A 56 7.52 -7.52 3.60
C THR A 56 7.30 -8.28 2.30
N LEU A 57 8.07 -9.34 2.03
CA LEU A 57 7.87 -10.17 0.84
C LEU A 57 6.50 -10.84 0.85
N ALA A 58 6.08 -11.41 1.99
CA ALA A 58 4.76 -12.02 2.12
C ALA A 58 3.64 -10.98 1.93
N LEU A 59 3.81 -9.77 2.47
CA LEU A 59 2.88 -8.66 2.29
C LEU A 59 2.79 -8.25 0.82
N MET A 60 3.93 -8.08 0.13
CA MET A 60 3.98 -7.73 -1.29
C MET A 60 3.26 -8.78 -2.13
N VAL A 61 3.56 -10.06 -1.94
CA VAL A 61 2.91 -11.15 -2.67
C VAL A 61 1.41 -11.17 -2.40
N GLY A 62 0.99 -11.09 -1.14
CA GLY A 62 -0.42 -11.08 -0.77
C GLY A 62 -1.18 -9.91 -1.39
N VAL A 63 -0.64 -8.70 -1.29
CA VAL A 63 -1.22 -7.50 -1.89
C VAL A 63 -1.28 -7.63 -3.42
N SER A 64 -0.20 -8.08 -4.07
CA SER A 64 -0.18 -8.27 -5.52
C SER A 64 -1.25 -9.26 -5.98
N VAL A 65 -1.40 -10.39 -5.31
CA VAL A 65 -2.41 -11.40 -5.67
C VAL A 65 -3.81 -10.81 -5.53
N VAL A 66 -4.14 -10.20 -4.38
CA VAL A 66 -5.49 -9.67 -4.13
C VAL A 66 -5.81 -8.52 -5.09
N THR A 67 -4.89 -7.56 -5.25
CA THR A 67 -5.10 -6.43 -6.16
C THR A 67 -5.22 -6.85 -7.62
N LEU A 68 -4.47 -7.86 -8.08
CA LEU A 68 -4.60 -8.42 -9.42
C LEU A 68 -5.95 -9.09 -9.61
N VAL A 69 -6.36 -9.96 -8.67
CA VAL A 69 -7.64 -10.65 -8.75
C VAL A 69 -8.78 -9.64 -8.81
N PHE A 70 -8.88 -8.70 -7.87
CA PHE A 70 -9.97 -7.73 -7.86
C PHE A 70 -9.87 -6.72 -9.00
N GLY A 71 -8.69 -6.15 -9.27
CA GLY A 71 -8.50 -5.13 -10.29
C GLY A 71 -8.77 -5.64 -11.71
N VAL A 72 -8.22 -6.81 -12.06
CA VAL A 72 -8.39 -7.40 -13.40
C VAL A 72 -9.81 -7.89 -13.62
N THR A 73 -10.39 -8.61 -12.65
CA THR A 73 -11.76 -9.14 -12.80
C THR A 73 -12.79 -8.02 -12.92
N THR A 74 -12.70 -6.98 -12.07
CA THR A 74 -13.62 -5.83 -12.16
C THR A 74 -13.44 -5.05 -13.44
N ALA A 75 -12.19 -4.87 -13.92
CA ALA A 75 -11.90 -4.23 -15.21
C ALA A 75 -12.50 -5.00 -16.38
N TRP A 76 -12.35 -6.32 -16.38
CA TRP A 76 -12.91 -7.18 -17.41
C TRP A 76 -14.44 -7.12 -17.42
N ILE A 77 -15.09 -7.19 -16.25
CA ILE A 77 -16.56 -7.12 -16.15
C ILE A 77 -17.08 -5.79 -16.72
N VAL A 78 -16.49 -4.66 -16.33
CA VAL A 78 -16.94 -3.33 -16.77
C VAL A 78 -16.62 -3.07 -18.26
N ALA A 79 -15.56 -3.67 -18.80
CA ALA A 79 -15.20 -3.56 -20.21
C ALA A 79 -16.04 -4.48 -21.12
N ALA A 80 -16.27 -5.73 -20.70
CA ALA A 80 -16.92 -6.76 -21.50
C ALA A 80 -18.45 -6.66 -21.51
N TYR A 81 -19.07 -6.18 -20.42
CA TYR A 81 -20.53 -6.17 -20.27
C TYR A 81 -21.12 -4.76 -20.21
N LYS A 82 -22.23 -4.54 -20.93
CA LYS A 82 -23.03 -3.31 -20.86
C LYS A 82 -24.24 -3.52 -19.96
N PHE A 83 -24.17 -3.03 -18.73
CA PHE A 83 -25.28 -3.03 -17.77
C PHE A 83 -25.64 -1.62 -17.31
N ARG A 84 -26.88 -1.44 -16.79
CA ARG A 84 -27.48 -0.14 -16.42
C ARG A 84 -26.59 0.74 -15.55
N PHE A 85 -25.86 0.14 -14.60
CA PHE A 85 -25.04 0.84 -13.62
C PHE A 85 -23.53 0.82 -13.91
N SER A 86 -23.12 0.40 -15.11
CA SER A 86 -21.70 0.25 -15.48
C SER A 86 -20.88 1.52 -15.27
N ARG A 87 -21.42 2.70 -15.61
CA ARG A 87 -20.74 3.99 -15.38
C ARG A 87 -20.59 4.34 -13.90
N VAL A 88 -21.60 4.04 -13.08
CA VAL A 88 -21.56 4.33 -11.64
C VAL A 88 -20.56 3.41 -10.96
N LEU A 89 -20.57 2.12 -11.30
CA LEU A 89 -19.62 1.14 -10.77
C LEU A 89 -18.17 1.52 -11.14
N ASP A 90 -17.96 1.92 -12.39
CA ASP A 90 -16.65 2.41 -12.87
C ASP A 90 -16.13 3.59 -12.04
N MET A 91 -17.01 4.52 -11.66
CA MET A 91 -16.65 5.64 -10.78
C MET A 91 -16.37 5.20 -9.35
N ILE A 92 -17.21 4.34 -8.77
CA ILE A 92 -17.08 3.89 -7.38
C ILE A 92 -15.79 3.07 -7.19
N ILE A 93 -15.43 2.22 -8.16
CA ILE A 93 -14.18 1.44 -8.13
C ILE A 93 -12.95 2.35 -7.99
N LEU A 94 -13.01 3.55 -8.56
CA LEU A 94 -11.90 4.51 -8.53
C LEU A 94 -11.82 5.29 -7.21
N LEU A 95 -12.92 5.43 -6.46
CA LEU A 95 -12.96 6.26 -5.25
C LEU A 95 -11.86 5.98 -4.22
N PRO A 96 -11.49 4.72 -3.90
CA PRO A 96 -10.49 4.43 -2.87
C PRO A 96 -9.11 5.05 -3.16
N ILE A 97 -8.79 5.31 -4.44
CA ILE A 97 -7.49 5.89 -4.83
C ILE A 97 -7.30 7.33 -4.32
N ALA A 98 -8.40 8.04 -4.02
CA ALA A 98 -8.37 9.41 -3.55
C ALA A 98 -7.99 9.51 -2.06
N CYS A 99 -8.12 8.41 -1.32
CA CYS A 99 -7.80 8.38 0.10
C CYS A 99 -6.34 7.95 0.31
N PRO A 100 -5.55 8.71 1.09
CA PRO A 100 -4.23 8.26 1.52
C PRO A 100 -4.30 6.90 2.23
N ALA A 101 -3.44 5.96 1.84
CA ALA A 101 -3.45 4.60 2.37
C ALA A 101 -3.36 4.55 3.91
N TYR A 102 -2.61 5.49 4.51
CA TYR A 102 -2.49 5.59 5.97
C TYR A 102 -3.82 5.92 6.65
N LEU A 103 -4.62 6.83 6.07
CA LEU A 103 -5.93 7.21 6.62
C LEU A 103 -6.91 6.04 6.53
N VAL A 104 -6.88 5.32 5.40
CA VAL A 104 -7.69 4.12 5.23
C VAL A 104 -7.30 3.06 6.27
N ALA A 105 -6.00 2.86 6.52
CA ALA A 105 -5.54 1.92 7.52
C ALA A 105 -6.04 2.25 8.94
N TYR A 106 -6.00 3.52 9.34
CA TYR A 106 -6.58 3.92 10.63
C TYR A 106 -8.10 3.76 10.66
N ALA A 107 -8.81 4.22 9.64
CA ALA A 107 -10.25 4.07 9.56
C ALA A 107 -10.68 2.60 9.65
N TYR A 108 -10.02 1.69 8.94
CA TYR A 108 -10.30 0.26 9.02
C TYR A 108 -9.92 -0.34 10.38
N THR A 109 -8.81 0.10 10.97
CA THR A 109 -8.40 -0.34 12.30
C THR A 109 -9.45 0.03 13.33
N ASP A 110 -9.87 1.30 13.38
CA ASP A 110 -10.86 1.81 14.33
C ASP A 110 -12.25 1.19 14.09
N PHE A 111 -12.56 0.86 12.83
CA PHE A 111 -13.82 0.22 12.47
C PHE A 111 -13.90 -1.23 12.97
N PHE A 112 -12.79 -1.96 12.87
CA PHE A 112 -12.71 -3.40 13.13
C PHE A 112 -12.07 -3.77 14.46
N GLU A 113 -11.51 -2.83 15.21
CA GLU A 113 -10.95 -3.12 16.53
C GLU A 113 -12.04 -3.53 17.53
N TYR A 114 -11.62 -4.03 18.69
CA TYR A 114 -12.55 -4.50 19.71
C TYR A 114 -13.53 -3.41 20.18
N ALA A 115 -13.06 -2.18 20.39
CA ALA A 115 -13.92 -1.05 20.73
C ALA A 115 -14.72 -0.50 19.53
N GLY A 116 -14.42 -0.97 18.32
CA GLY A 116 -14.97 -0.46 17.08
C GLY A 116 -16.46 -0.79 16.90
N PRO A 117 -17.13 -0.06 15.99
CA PRO A 117 -18.56 -0.20 15.74
C PRO A 117 -18.97 -1.61 15.29
N VAL A 118 -18.15 -2.30 14.49
CA VAL A 118 -18.47 -3.65 14.02
C VAL A 118 -18.51 -4.64 15.17
N GLN A 119 -17.43 -4.71 15.94
CA GLN A 119 -17.37 -5.64 17.06
C GLN A 119 -18.35 -5.25 18.17
N GLY A 120 -18.52 -3.95 18.45
CA GLY A 120 -19.53 -3.46 19.39
C GLY A 120 -20.96 -3.87 19.01
N MET A 121 -21.33 -3.72 17.73
CA MET A 121 -22.64 -4.15 17.24
C MET A 121 -22.82 -5.66 17.37
N LEU A 122 -21.82 -6.46 16.99
CA LEU A 122 -21.87 -7.92 17.14
C LEU A 122 -22.04 -8.32 18.60
N ARG A 123 -21.27 -7.72 19.53
CA ARG A 123 -21.41 -7.99 20.97
C ARG A 123 -22.80 -7.65 21.49
N ASN A 124 -23.38 -6.52 21.07
CA ASN A 124 -24.72 -6.13 21.48
C ASN A 124 -25.81 -7.08 20.96
N LEU A 125 -25.64 -7.63 19.75
CA LEU A 125 -26.60 -8.57 19.15
C LEU A 125 -26.53 -9.96 19.78
N PHE A 126 -25.34 -10.44 20.11
CA PHE A 126 -25.13 -11.80 20.64
C PHE A 126 -24.99 -11.85 22.16
N GLY A 127 -24.99 -10.69 22.84
CA GLY A 127 -24.84 -10.58 24.29
C GLY A 127 -23.43 -10.89 24.81
N TRP A 128 -22.42 -10.93 23.95
CA TRP A 128 -21.03 -11.21 24.32
C TRP A 128 -20.47 -10.11 25.24
N GLN A 129 -19.83 -10.52 26.32
CA GLN A 129 -19.29 -9.63 27.36
C GLN A 129 -17.75 -9.63 27.38
N SER A 130 -17.13 -10.67 26.81
CA SER A 130 -15.69 -10.85 26.79
C SER A 130 -15.15 -11.01 25.37
N PRO A 131 -13.91 -10.57 25.09
CA PRO A 131 -13.20 -10.93 23.86
C PRO A 131 -13.00 -12.44 23.67
N ARG A 132 -13.21 -13.25 24.72
CA ARG A 132 -13.11 -14.72 24.65
C ARG A 132 -14.38 -15.39 24.14
N ASP A 133 -15.49 -14.67 24.10
CA ASP A 133 -16.80 -15.23 23.73
C ASP A 133 -16.91 -15.47 22.21
N TYR A 134 -16.05 -14.84 21.41
CA TYR A 134 -16.03 -14.94 19.96
C TYR A 134 -14.63 -14.75 19.40
N TYR A 135 -14.39 -15.34 18.22
CA TYR A 135 -13.18 -15.08 17.45
C TYR A 135 -13.45 -13.95 16.44
N PHE A 136 -12.55 -12.97 16.39
CA PHE A 136 -12.55 -11.93 15.37
C PHE A 136 -11.13 -11.80 14.76
N PRO A 137 -11.00 -11.74 13.42
CA PRO A 137 -9.69 -11.59 12.78
C PRO A 137 -8.98 -10.31 13.25
N GLU A 138 -7.70 -10.43 13.64
CA GLU A 138 -6.91 -9.27 14.02
C GLU A 138 -6.59 -8.40 12.81
N ILE A 139 -7.06 -7.15 12.81
CA ILE A 139 -6.82 -6.22 11.70
C ILE A 139 -5.37 -5.74 11.64
N ARG A 140 -4.68 -5.65 12.78
CA ARG A 140 -3.25 -5.31 12.89
C ARG A 140 -2.35 -6.54 12.67
N SER A 141 -2.66 -7.30 11.63
CA SER A 141 -1.94 -8.51 11.24
C SER A 141 -1.47 -8.43 9.78
N LEU A 142 -0.65 -9.38 9.34
CA LEU A 142 -0.23 -9.49 7.94
C LEU A 142 -1.44 -9.59 7.00
N GLY A 143 -2.43 -10.43 7.33
CA GLY A 143 -3.64 -10.61 6.52
C GLY A 143 -4.51 -9.34 6.49
N GLY A 144 -4.65 -8.67 7.64
CA GLY A 144 -5.34 -7.38 7.72
C GLY A 144 -4.65 -6.30 6.89
N ALA A 145 -3.31 -6.23 6.94
CA ALA A 145 -2.53 -5.32 6.10
C ALA A 145 -2.69 -5.61 4.60
N VAL A 146 -2.67 -6.90 4.20
CA VAL A 146 -2.96 -7.30 2.80
C VAL A 146 -4.34 -6.81 2.39
N PHE A 147 -5.36 -7.01 3.21
CA PHE A 147 -6.73 -6.60 2.93
C PHE A 147 -6.86 -5.08 2.77
N VAL A 148 -6.36 -4.32 3.74
CA VAL A 148 -6.43 -2.85 3.75
C VAL A 148 -5.66 -2.25 2.59
N LEU A 149 -4.42 -2.68 2.36
CA LEU A 149 -3.62 -2.13 1.25
C LEU A 149 -4.23 -2.48 -0.09
N SER A 150 -4.75 -3.71 -0.25
CA SER A 150 -5.37 -4.11 -1.52
C SER A 150 -6.64 -3.33 -1.83
N SER A 151 -7.45 -2.96 -0.83
CA SER A 151 -8.66 -2.16 -1.03
C SER A 151 -8.38 -0.76 -1.56
N VAL A 152 -7.18 -0.22 -1.31
CA VAL A 152 -6.72 1.08 -1.82
C VAL A 152 -5.97 0.94 -3.14
N LEU A 153 -5.24 -0.17 -3.33
CA LEU A 153 -4.34 -0.35 -4.47
C LEU A 153 -4.98 -1.03 -5.70
N TYR A 154 -6.04 -1.81 -5.52
CA TYR A 154 -6.72 -2.46 -6.67
C TYR A 154 -7.22 -1.49 -7.77
N PRO A 155 -7.60 -0.21 -7.50
CA PRO A 155 -8.04 0.71 -8.53
C PRO A 155 -6.93 1.07 -9.54
N TYR A 156 -5.65 1.05 -9.11
CA TYR A 156 -4.51 1.26 -10.01
C TYR A 156 -4.42 0.14 -11.04
N VAL A 157 -4.56 -1.11 -10.61
CA VAL A 157 -4.58 -2.28 -11.49
C VAL A 157 -5.81 -2.25 -12.39
N TYR A 158 -6.98 -1.90 -11.83
CA TYR A 158 -8.22 -1.73 -12.59
C TYR A 158 -8.05 -0.75 -13.75
N LEU A 159 -7.46 0.43 -13.50
CA LEU A 159 -7.24 1.44 -14.53
C LEU A 159 -6.40 0.90 -15.70
N LEU A 160 -5.25 0.29 -15.38
CA LEU A 160 -4.34 -0.28 -16.38
C LEU A 160 -5.00 -1.42 -17.17
N ALA A 161 -5.65 -2.35 -16.47
CA ALA A 161 -6.31 -3.49 -17.10
C ALA A 161 -7.48 -3.04 -18.00
N ARG A 162 -8.30 -2.08 -17.53
CA ARG A 162 -9.42 -1.54 -18.29
C ARG A 162 -8.97 -0.86 -19.58
N THR A 163 -7.86 -0.12 -19.55
CA THR A 163 -7.30 0.49 -20.77
C THR A 163 -6.81 -0.55 -21.77
N ALA A 164 -6.36 -1.72 -21.31
CA ALA A 164 -5.92 -2.81 -22.16
C ALA A 164 -7.09 -3.65 -22.72
N PHE A 165 -8.22 -3.73 -22.02
CA PHE A 165 -9.41 -4.47 -22.46
C PHE A 165 -10.31 -3.71 -23.44
N ARG A 166 -10.08 -2.41 -23.63
CA ARG A 166 -10.82 -1.56 -24.57
C ARG A 166 -10.06 -1.37 -25.86
#